data_AF-A0A1I3QIF5-F1
#
_entry.id   AF-A0A1I3QIF5-F1
#
_cell.length_a   1.000
_cell.length_b   1.000
_cell.length_c   1.000
_cell.angle_alpha   90.00
_cell.angle_beta   90.00
_cell.angle_gamma   90.00
#
_symmetry.space_group_name_H-M   'P 1'
#
loop_
_entity.id
_entity.type
_entity.pdbx_description
1 polymer ?
#
loop_
_entity_poly.entity_id
_entity_poly.type
_entity_poly.pdbx_seq_one_letter_code
_entity_poly.pdbx_strand_id
1 'polypeptide(L)'
;MTIHADQAEAARTEAFAAIRDGNDRFRKSFGADFTTPGQVLMSAGVDAKDIAFRQAAMCALIAYDGFTPKTDPDGAHDFGVLCVEGVRVFWKIDLLPGIDATRPHALRRILTLFLPIEA
;
A
#
# COMPACT_ATOMS: atom_id res chain seq x y z
N MET A 1 32.98 -8.90 -12.09
CA MET A 1 31.70 -8.62 -11.42
C MET A 1 31.81 -9.24 -10.03
N THR A 2 32.03 -8.42 -9.02
CA THR A 2 32.61 -8.80 -7.72
C THR A 2 31.51 -9.25 -6.76
N ILE A 3 31.80 -10.24 -5.90
CA ILE A 3 30.89 -10.83 -4.91
C ILE A 3 30.11 -9.78 -4.09
N HIS A 4 30.70 -8.62 -3.80
CA HIS A 4 30.03 -7.55 -3.05
C HIS A 4 28.85 -6.87 -3.79
N ALA A 5 28.89 -6.77 -5.12
CA ALA A 5 27.78 -6.19 -5.89
C ALA A 5 26.58 -7.13 -5.95
N ASP A 6 26.85 -8.43 -6.05
CA ASP A 6 25.85 -9.51 -6.05
C ASP A 6 25.14 -9.60 -4.68
N GLN A 7 25.89 -9.47 -3.58
CA GLN A 7 25.30 -9.43 -2.22
C GLN A 7 24.45 -8.17 -1.97
N ALA A 8 24.85 -7.01 -2.50
CA ALA A 8 24.08 -5.77 -2.36
C ALA A 8 22.77 -5.81 -3.16
N GLU A 9 22.78 -6.43 -4.33
CA GLU A 9 21.61 -6.63 -5.17
C GLU A 9 20.63 -7.62 -4.54
N ALA A 10 21.12 -8.73 -3.99
CA ALA A 10 20.30 -9.69 -3.24
C ALA A 10 19.62 -9.03 -2.02
N ALA A 11 20.38 -8.28 -1.21
CA ALA A 11 19.83 -7.57 -0.05
C ALA A 11 18.77 -6.52 -0.43
N ARG A 12 18.94 -5.84 -1.57
CA ARG A 12 17.93 -4.93 -2.10
C ARG A 12 16.66 -5.67 -2.48
N THR A 13 16.77 -6.79 -3.22
CA THR A 13 15.63 -7.63 -3.60
C THR A 13 14.87 -8.13 -2.35
N GLU A 14 15.58 -8.57 -1.32
CA GLU A 14 14.99 -9.00 -0.05
C GLU A 14 14.26 -7.85 0.66
N ALA A 15 14.84 -6.63 0.67
CA ALA A 15 14.19 -5.46 1.24
C ALA A 15 12.89 -5.09 0.48
N PHE A 16 12.89 -5.16 -0.85
CA PHE A 16 11.69 -4.94 -1.66
C PHE A 16 10.62 -6.02 -1.42
N ALA A 17 11.02 -7.28 -1.26
CA ALA A 17 10.10 -8.36 -0.89
C ALA A 17 9.47 -8.12 0.49
N ALA A 18 10.24 -7.68 1.49
CA ALA A 18 9.72 -7.33 2.80
C ALA A 18 8.75 -6.14 2.76
N ILE A 19 9.03 -5.14 1.91
CA ILE A 19 8.13 -4.01 1.67
C ILE A 19 6.80 -4.51 1.08
N ARG A 20 6.88 -5.31 0.01
CA ARG A 20 5.72 -5.92 -0.65
C ARG A 20 4.85 -6.69 0.32
N ASP A 21 5.43 -7.61 1.07
CA ASP A 21 4.71 -8.46 2.02
C ASP A 21 4.02 -7.64 3.12
N GLY A 22 4.70 -6.61 3.63
CA GLY A 22 4.10 -5.71 4.60
C GLY A 22 2.99 -4.83 4.02
N ASN A 23 3.14 -4.36 2.77
CA ASN A 23 2.10 -3.60 2.08
C ASN A 23 0.86 -4.45 1.83
N ASP A 24 1.04 -5.67 1.36
CA ASP A 24 -0.03 -6.63 1.16
C ASP A 24 -0.74 -6.97 2.47
N ARG A 25 0.02 -7.24 3.54
CA ARG A 25 -0.52 -7.51 4.88
C ARG A 25 -1.33 -6.34 5.41
N PHE A 26 -0.82 -5.11 5.27
CA PHE A 26 -1.52 -3.90 5.70
C PHE A 26 -2.80 -3.67 4.90
N ARG A 27 -2.73 -3.80 3.57
CA ARG A 27 -3.87 -3.63 2.65
C ARG A 27 -4.95 -4.68 2.87
N LYS A 28 -4.58 -5.97 2.92
CA LYS A 28 -5.51 -7.10 3.06
C LYS A 28 -6.18 -7.13 4.44
N SER A 29 -5.51 -6.64 5.48
CA SER A 29 -6.11 -6.47 6.80
C SER A 29 -6.84 -5.13 6.97
N PHE A 30 -6.78 -4.24 5.97
CA PHE A 30 -7.27 -2.87 6.06
C PHE A 30 -6.77 -2.14 7.32
N GLY A 31 -5.49 -2.34 7.64
CA GLY A 31 -4.82 -1.77 8.81
C GLY A 31 -5.13 -2.42 10.16
N ALA A 32 -5.87 -3.55 10.18
CA ALA A 32 -6.18 -4.28 11.42
C ALA A 32 -5.03 -5.17 11.93
N ASP A 33 -3.98 -5.43 11.13
CA ASP A 33 -2.84 -6.23 11.57
C ASP A 33 -1.88 -5.41 12.44
N PHE A 34 -1.89 -5.68 13.75
CA PHE A 34 -1.03 -5.01 14.74
C PHE A 34 0.48 -5.23 14.54
N THR A 35 0.89 -6.22 13.74
CA THR A 35 2.29 -6.41 13.37
C THR A 35 2.77 -5.41 12.33
N THR A 36 1.84 -4.75 11.63
CA THR A 36 2.11 -3.79 10.55
C THR A 36 1.41 -2.46 10.85
N PRO A 37 1.99 -1.61 11.71
CA PRO A 37 1.33 -0.40 12.16
C PRO A 37 1.14 0.62 11.02
N GLY A 38 0.03 1.34 11.05
CA GLY A 38 -0.29 2.32 10.03
C GLY A 38 -1.61 3.03 10.25
N GLN A 39 -2.03 3.78 9.24
CA GLN A 39 -3.34 4.43 9.18
C GLN A 39 -3.97 4.19 7.81
N VAL A 40 -5.30 4.08 7.81
CA VAL A 40 -6.10 4.14 6.60
C VAL A 40 -6.80 5.49 6.56
N LEU A 41 -6.64 6.20 5.45
CA LEU A 41 -7.22 7.51 5.19
C LEU A 41 -8.13 7.42 3.97
N MET A 42 -9.21 8.18 4.00
CA MET A 42 -10.04 8.44 2.83
C MET A 42 -10.00 9.93 2.56
N SER A 43 -9.85 10.33 1.29
CA SER A 43 -9.95 11.73 0.89
C SER A 43 -11.36 12.26 1.15
N ALA A 44 -11.52 13.58 1.12
CA ALA A 44 -12.83 14.20 1.24
C ALA A 44 -13.79 13.74 0.13
N GLY A 45 -13.29 13.53 -1.09
CA GLY A 45 -14.10 13.02 -2.21
C GLY A 45 -14.61 11.60 -2.02
N VAL A 46 -13.81 10.72 -1.40
CA VAL A 46 -14.21 9.36 -1.06
C VAL A 46 -15.12 9.35 0.18
N ASP A 47 -14.82 10.16 1.20
CA ASP A 47 -15.62 10.22 2.43
C ASP A 47 -17.01 10.81 2.21
N ALA A 48 -17.17 11.70 1.23
CA ALA A 48 -18.46 12.25 0.82
C ALA A 48 -19.39 11.21 0.13
N LYS A 49 -18.88 10.02 -0.22
CA LYS A 49 -19.70 8.92 -0.74
C LYS A 49 -20.45 8.22 0.39
N ASP A 50 -21.51 7.51 0.02
CA ASP A 50 -22.30 6.78 1.00
C ASP A 50 -21.51 5.61 1.62
N ILE A 51 -22.11 4.97 2.63
CA ILE A 51 -21.48 3.86 3.33
C ILE A 51 -21.30 2.63 2.43
N ALA A 52 -22.22 2.40 1.49
CA ALA A 52 -22.19 1.25 0.59
C ALA A 52 -21.00 1.35 -0.36
N PHE A 53 -20.79 2.52 -0.95
CA PHE A 53 -19.63 2.81 -1.80
C PHE A 53 -18.31 2.64 -1.04
N ARG A 54 -18.21 3.19 0.18
CA ARG A 54 -16.97 3.09 0.99
C ARG A 54 -16.67 1.64 1.39
N GLN A 55 -17.69 0.85 1.71
CA GLN A 55 -17.53 -0.58 1.98
C GLN A 55 -17.12 -1.34 0.70
N ALA A 56 -17.73 -1.04 -0.44
CA ALA A 56 -17.36 -1.63 -1.72
C ALA A 56 -15.90 -1.31 -2.10
N ALA A 57 -15.47 -0.06 -1.87
CA ALA A 57 -14.07 0.35 -2.05
C ALA A 57 -13.11 -0.41 -1.13
N MET A 58 -13.47 -0.57 0.15
CA MET A 58 -12.69 -1.38 1.10
C MET A 58 -12.58 -2.84 0.64
N CYS A 59 -13.69 -3.48 0.26
CA CYS A 59 -13.68 -4.86 -0.23
C CYS A 59 -12.85 -5.01 -1.51
N ALA A 60 -12.98 -4.09 -2.46
CA ALA A 60 -12.22 -4.08 -3.70
C ALA A 60 -10.72 -3.89 -3.44
N LEU A 61 -10.35 -3.00 -2.50
CA LEU A 61 -8.96 -2.80 -2.08
C LEU A 61 -8.35 -4.07 -1.47
N ILE A 62 -9.08 -4.75 -0.57
CA ILE A 62 -8.62 -5.98 0.08
C ILE A 62 -8.42 -7.09 -0.96
N ALA A 63 -9.35 -7.21 -1.91
CA ALA A 63 -9.31 -8.23 -2.97
C ALA A 63 -8.36 -7.89 -4.13
N TYR A 64 -7.82 -6.67 -4.19
CA TYR A 64 -7.02 -6.22 -5.33
C TYR A 64 -5.78 -7.10 -5.58
N ASP A 65 -5.62 -7.53 -6.83
CA ASP A 65 -4.51 -8.35 -7.34
C ASP A 65 -4.01 -7.86 -8.72
N GLY A 66 -4.43 -6.67 -9.16
CA GLY A 66 -4.13 -6.08 -10.48
C GLY A 66 -2.71 -5.55 -10.67
N PHE A 67 -1.72 -6.11 -9.97
CA PHE A 67 -0.32 -5.72 -10.08
C PHE A 67 0.27 -6.26 -11.38
N THR A 68 0.85 -5.37 -12.19
CA THR A 68 1.50 -5.73 -13.45
C THR A 68 2.85 -5.03 -13.54
N PRO A 69 3.82 -5.53 -14.33
CA PRO A 69 5.10 -4.85 -14.50
C PRO A 69 5.00 -3.39 -14.99
N LYS A 70 3.87 -3.00 -15.59
CA LYS A 70 3.60 -1.63 -16.03
C LYS A 70 3.10 -0.73 -14.91
N THR A 71 2.26 -1.27 -14.02
CA THR A 71 1.59 -0.51 -12.95
C THR A 71 2.34 -0.57 -11.62
N ASP A 72 3.20 -1.57 -11.46
CA ASP A 72 4.04 -1.79 -10.28
C ASP A 72 5.42 -2.32 -10.70
N PRO A 73 6.29 -1.45 -11.25
CA PRO A 73 7.59 -1.86 -11.80
C PRO A 73 8.53 -2.47 -10.75
N ASP A 74 8.48 -1.92 -9.53
CA ASP A 74 9.31 -2.36 -8.41
C ASP A 74 8.68 -3.51 -7.61
N GLY A 75 7.42 -3.84 -7.91
CA GLY A 75 6.67 -4.88 -7.21
C GLY A 75 6.46 -4.53 -5.73
N ALA A 76 6.30 -3.25 -5.39
CA ALA A 76 6.15 -2.82 -4.00
C ALA A 76 4.70 -2.98 -3.52
N HIS A 77 3.74 -3.20 -4.42
CA HIS A 77 2.32 -3.30 -4.12
C HIS A 77 1.79 -2.06 -3.36
N ASP A 78 2.27 -0.87 -3.72
CA ASP A 78 2.00 0.38 -3.01
C ASP A 78 1.02 1.30 -3.74
N PHE A 79 0.58 0.96 -4.94
CA PHE A 79 -0.39 1.75 -5.71
C PHE A 79 -1.34 0.88 -6.52
N GLY A 80 -2.57 1.36 -6.71
CA GLY A 80 -3.51 0.74 -7.63
C GLY A 80 -4.75 1.58 -7.92
N VAL A 81 -5.56 1.07 -8.84
CA VAL A 81 -6.78 1.72 -9.30
C VAL A 81 -7.95 0.73 -9.18
N LEU A 82 -8.97 1.13 -8.44
CA LEU A 82 -10.22 0.38 -8.28
C LEU A 82 -11.30 0.95 -9.20
N CYS A 83 -12.23 0.10 -9.59
CA CYS A 83 -13.50 0.50 -10.18
C CYS A 83 -14.63 0.12 -9.21
N VAL A 84 -15.21 1.13 -8.56
CA VAL A 84 -16.27 0.97 -7.56
C VAL A 84 -17.51 1.65 -8.12
N GLU A 85 -18.56 0.88 -8.44
CA GLU A 85 -19.82 1.41 -8.99
C GLU A 85 -19.61 2.30 -10.23
N GLY A 86 -18.64 1.97 -11.08
CA GLY A 86 -18.28 2.76 -12.27
C GLY A 86 -17.42 4.00 -11.99
N VAL A 87 -17.11 4.29 -10.72
CA VAL A 87 -16.20 5.37 -10.32
C VAL A 87 -14.79 4.81 -10.13
N ARG A 88 -13.80 5.50 -10.69
CA ARG A 88 -12.39 5.19 -10.42
C ARG A 88 -12.00 5.72 -9.05
N VAL A 89 -11.39 4.88 -8.23
CA VAL A 89 -10.81 5.23 -6.93
C VAL A 89 -9.35 4.81 -6.96
N PHE A 90 -8.45 5.76 -6.71
CA PHE A 90 -7.03 5.46 -6.57
C PHE A 90 -6.75 5.09 -5.12
N TRP A 91 -5.77 4.22 -4.92
CA TRP A 91 -5.23 3.98 -3.61
C TRP A 91 -3.71 3.96 -3.67
N LYS A 92 -3.09 4.36 -2.57
CA LYS A 92 -1.64 4.25 -2.40
C LYS A 92 -1.27 3.91 -0.96
N ILE A 93 -0.06 3.40 -0.75
CA ILE A 93 0.58 3.20 0.55
C ILE A 93 1.86 4.02 0.58
N ASP A 94 1.88 5.08 1.40
CA ASP A 94 3.12 5.80 1.69
C ASP A 94 3.82 5.15 2.90
N LEU A 95 5.13 4.95 2.79
CA LEU A 95 5.98 4.43 3.87
C LEU A 95 6.68 5.58 4.58
N LEU A 96 6.45 5.71 5.88
CA LEU A 96 7.08 6.71 6.74
C LEU A 96 7.99 6.04 7.77
N PRO A 97 9.11 6.66 8.17
CA PRO A 97 9.89 6.19 9.31
C PRO A 97 9.04 6.10 10.57
N GLY A 98 9.15 4.99 11.28
CA GLY A 98 8.57 4.82 12.60
C GLY A 98 9.26 5.74 13.61
N ILE A 99 8.47 6.28 14.54
CA ILE A 99 8.95 7.16 15.62
C ILE A 99 9.35 6.40 16.90
N ASP A 100 9.20 5.07 16.88
CA ASP A 100 9.58 4.20 18.00
C ASP A 100 11.10 4.02 18.04
N ALA A 101 11.75 4.69 18.98
CA ALA A 101 13.20 4.62 19.18
C ALA A 101 13.71 3.21 19.51
N THR A 102 12.85 2.29 19.98
CA THR A 102 13.22 0.89 20.25
C THR A 102 13.25 0.04 18.99
N ARG A 103 12.71 0.55 17.88
CA ARG A 103 12.68 -0.10 16.57
C ARG A 103 13.19 0.87 15.49
N PRO A 104 14.48 1.22 15.52
CA PRO A 104 15.09 1.95 14.41
C PRO A 104 14.84 1.13 13.13
N HIS A 105 14.40 1.78 12.05
CA HIS A 105 13.95 1.15 10.80
C HIS A 105 12.53 0.57 10.76
N ALA A 106 11.73 0.67 11.83
CA ALA A 106 10.30 0.40 11.69
C ALA A 106 9.68 1.33 10.64
N LEU A 107 8.77 0.78 9.83
CA LEU A 107 8.02 1.55 8.84
C LEU A 107 6.56 1.66 9.27
N ARG A 108 6.01 2.86 9.15
CA ARG A 108 4.58 3.13 9.30
C ARG A 108 3.95 3.27 7.91
N ARG A 109 2.85 2.58 7.68
CA ARG A 109 2.12 2.63 6.41
C ARG A 109 0.95 3.60 6.48
N ILE A 110 0.82 4.46 5.48
CA ILE A 110 -0.35 5.33 5.30
C ILE A 110 -1.05 4.89 4.03
N LEU A 111 -2.12 4.12 4.17
CA LEU A 111 -2.97 3.74 3.05
C LEU A 111 -3.99 4.84 2.82
N THR A 112 -4.04 5.40 1.61
CA THR A 112 -5.00 6.46 1.27
C THR A 112 -5.86 6.00 0.10
N LEU A 113 -7.19 6.10 0.24
CA LEU A 113 -8.13 6.03 -0.89
C LEU A 113 -8.55 7.43 -1.31
N PHE A 114 -8.49 7.74 -2.60
CA PHE A 114 -8.78 9.07 -3.12
C PHE A 114 -9.33 9.03 -4.55
N LEU A 115 -10.04 10.08 -4.98
CA LEU A 115 -10.51 10.20 -6.36
C LEU A 115 -9.38 10.71 -7.26
N PRO A 116 -9.35 10.36 -8.57
CA PRO A 116 -8.31 10.80 -9.49
C PRO A 116 -8.14 12.32 -9.63
N ILE A 117 -9.18 13.10 -9.33
CA ILE A 117 -9.13 14.56 -9.37
C ILE A 117 -8.43 15.18 -8.15
N GLU A 118 -8.18 14.38 -7.13
CA GLU A 118 -7.48 14.76 -5.89
C GLU A 118 -6.01 14.27 -5.89
N ALA A 119 -5.56 13.71 -7.03
CA ALA A 119 -4.23 13.14 -7.22
C ALA A 119 -3.14 14.20 -7.44
#